data_AF-A0A3C0QL84-F1
#
_entry.id   AF-A0A3C0QL84-F1
#
_cell.length_a   1.000
_cell.length_b   1.000
_cell.length_c   1.000
_cell.angle_alpha   90.00
_cell.angle_beta   90.00
_cell.angle_gamma   90.00
#
_symmetry.space_group_name_H-M   'P 1'
#
loop_
_entity.id
_entity.type
_entity.pdbx_description
1 polymer ?
#
loop_
_entity_poly.entity_id
_entity_poly.type
_entity_poly.pdbx_seq_one_letter_code
_entity_poly.pdbx_strand_id
1 'polypeptide(L)'
;MAELEKCEECGKAIKDAEHAPYCKECDDKLDKKFDTIEDNILIFKELLDSEIDTLKKFETEDIEDLFKRVHKKFKDDGKLDNESLIVLNKLKDVFKLSESKMGLPPIEIVKETKEDKLIKNNQCPGCEKKIQKDFNLCPYCGYKLKKDFKQKS
;
A
#
# COMPACT_ATOMS: atom_id res chain seq x y z
N MET A 1 -31.54 -7.96 -31.25
CA MET A 1 -31.77 -7.97 -29.79
C MET A 1 -30.53 -7.37 -29.19
N ALA A 2 -30.61 -6.20 -28.53
CA ALA A 2 -29.41 -5.56 -27.97
C ALA A 2 -28.91 -6.40 -26.80
N GLU A 3 -27.69 -6.93 -26.89
CA GLU A 3 -27.00 -7.53 -25.77
C GLU A 3 -26.74 -6.42 -24.75
N LEU A 4 -27.51 -6.40 -23.67
CA LEU A 4 -27.27 -5.51 -22.54
C LEU A 4 -25.99 -5.96 -21.86
N GLU A 5 -24.93 -5.16 -21.97
CA GLU A 5 -23.69 -5.37 -21.21
C GLU A 5 -24.03 -5.41 -19.71
N LYS A 6 -23.40 -6.31 -18.96
CA LYS A 6 -23.66 -6.50 -17.54
C LYS A 6 -22.44 -6.08 -16.74
N CYS A 7 -22.69 -5.35 -15.65
CA CYS A 7 -21.67 -4.92 -14.71
C CYS A 7 -20.94 -6.12 -14.11
N GLU A 8 -19.61 -6.14 -14.21
CA GLU A 8 -18.79 -7.24 -13.70
C GLU A 8 -18.85 -7.37 -12.16
N GLU A 9 -19.13 -6.28 -11.43
CA GLU A 9 -19.21 -6.30 -9.96
C GLU A 9 -20.56 -6.77 -9.41
N CYS A 10 -21.68 -6.43 -10.07
CA CYS A 10 -23.02 -6.68 -9.52
C CYS A 10 -23.99 -7.40 -10.47
N GLY A 11 -23.59 -7.67 -11.71
CA GLY A 11 -24.39 -8.36 -12.71
C GLY A 11 -25.58 -7.58 -13.27
N LYS A 12 -25.79 -6.32 -12.83
CA LYS A 12 -26.84 -5.44 -13.36
C LYS A 12 -26.53 -5.02 -14.80
N ALA A 13 -27.57 -4.83 -15.61
CA ALA A 13 -27.41 -4.29 -16.95
C ALA A 13 -26.85 -2.85 -16.90
N ILE A 14 -25.75 -2.64 -17.62
CA ILE A 14 -25.13 -1.34 -17.85
C ILE A 14 -26.00 -0.60 -18.86
N LYS A 15 -26.48 0.59 -18.48
CA LYS A 15 -27.31 1.42 -19.35
C LYS A 15 -26.51 2.45 -20.12
N ASP A 16 -25.29 2.74 -19.64
CA ASP A 16 -24.44 3.83 -20.09
C ASP A 16 -23.04 3.26 -20.35
N ALA A 17 -22.59 3.31 -21.61
CA ALA A 17 -21.30 2.74 -22.02
C ALA A 17 -20.10 3.48 -21.41
N GLU A 18 -20.29 4.70 -20.90
CA GLU A 18 -19.23 5.52 -20.32
C GLU A 18 -18.64 4.93 -19.02
N HIS A 19 -19.42 4.11 -18.31
CA HIS A 19 -19.00 3.46 -17.06
C HIS A 19 -18.62 1.99 -17.25
N ALA A 20 -18.72 1.47 -18.48
CA ALA A 20 -18.36 0.09 -18.77
C ALA A 20 -16.86 -0.12 -18.46
N PRO A 21 -16.47 -1.21 -17.78
CA PRO A 21 -17.23 -2.46 -17.59
C PRO A 21 -18.13 -2.53 -16.34
N TYR A 22 -18.27 -1.44 -15.58
CA TYR A 22 -19.09 -1.39 -14.37
C TYR A 22 -20.41 -0.61 -14.61
N CYS A 23 -21.37 -0.75 -13.69
CA CYS A 23 -22.51 0.16 -13.67
C CYS A 23 -22.14 1.40 -12.86
N LYS A 24 -22.75 2.56 -13.17
CA LYS A 24 -22.55 3.82 -12.44
C LYS A 24 -22.44 3.68 -10.91
N GLU A 25 -23.38 2.97 -10.27
CA GLU A 25 -23.33 2.79 -8.79
C GLU A 25 -22.11 2.00 -8.28
N CYS A 26 -21.56 1.10 -9.09
CA CYS A 26 -20.38 0.31 -8.76
C CYS A 26 -19.11 1.10 -9.05
N ASP A 27 -19.09 1.83 -10.15
CA ASP A 27 -18.05 2.78 -10.53
C ASP A 27 -17.84 3.83 -9.44
N ASP A 28 -18.92 4.55 -9.05
CA ASP A 28 -18.94 5.50 -7.93
C ASP A 28 -18.42 4.91 -6.60
N LYS A 29 -18.60 3.60 -6.38
CA LYS A 29 -18.11 2.91 -5.18
C LYS A 29 -16.64 2.53 -5.31
N LEU A 30 -16.19 2.15 -6.49
CA LEU A 30 -14.79 1.87 -6.77
C LEU A 30 -13.98 3.16 -6.60
N ASP A 31 -14.42 4.28 -7.18
CA ASP A 31 -13.77 5.58 -7.00
C ASP A 31 -13.58 5.94 -5.53
N LYS A 32 -14.64 5.85 -4.72
CA LYS A 32 -14.56 6.12 -3.28
C LYS A 32 -13.59 5.19 -2.55
N LYS A 33 -13.50 3.92 -2.97
CA LYS A 33 -12.52 2.99 -2.41
C LYS A 33 -11.11 3.40 -2.82
N PHE A 34 -10.91 3.85 -4.05
CA PHE A 34 -9.62 4.34 -4.52
C PHE A 34 -9.15 5.53 -3.67
N ASP A 35 -10.02 6.53 -3.46
CA ASP A 35 -9.72 7.67 -2.59
C ASP A 35 -9.37 7.22 -1.16
N THR A 36 -10.17 6.29 -0.61
CA THR A 36 -9.93 5.75 0.74
C THR A 36 -8.58 5.03 0.83
N ILE A 37 -8.20 4.27 -0.20
CA ILE A 37 -6.92 3.56 -0.26
C ILE A 37 -5.78 4.57 -0.35
N GLU A 38 -5.91 5.61 -1.16
CA GLU A 38 -4.93 6.69 -1.23
C GLU A 38 -4.71 7.33 0.14
N ASP A 39 -5.80 7.72 0.83
CA ASP A 39 -5.73 8.28 2.17
C ASP A 39 -5.08 7.31 3.17
N ASN A 40 -5.45 6.03 3.17
CA ASN A 40 -4.86 5.02 4.05
C ASN A 40 -3.35 4.88 3.82
N ILE A 41 -2.92 4.83 2.56
CA ILE A 41 -1.50 4.77 2.21
C ILE A 41 -0.76 6.00 2.75
N LEU A 42 -1.34 7.20 2.55
CA LEU A 42 -0.73 8.45 2.98
C LEU A 42 -0.67 8.60 4.51
N ILE A 43 -1.71 8.16 5.22
CA ILE A 43 -1.84 8.29 6.67
C ILE A 43 -1.08 7.19 7.41
N PHE A 44 -1.26 5.93 6.99
CA PHE A 44 -0.73 4.77 7.72
C PHE A 44 0.56 4.21 7.13
N LYS A 45 1.00 4.68 5.95
CA LYS A 45 2.18 4.16 5.24
C LYS A 45 2.14 2.63 5.11
N GLU A 46 0.94 2.10 4.87
CA GLU A 46 0.68 0.66 4.75
C GLU A 46 -0.26 0.40 3.56
N LEU A 47 -0.08 -0.76 2.92
CA LEU A 47 -0.89 -1.21 1.79
C LEU A 47 -1.28 -2.68 1.98
N LEU A 48 -2.57 -2.91 2.22
CA LEU A 48 -3.12 -4.23 2.47
C LEU A 48 -3.37 -4.99 1.17
N ASP A 49 -3.37 -6.33 1.25
CA ASP A 49 -3.61 -7.18 0.08
C ASP A 49 -5.04 -7.01 -0.48
N SER A 50 -6.02 -6.72 0.38
CA SER A 50 -7.40 -6.41 -0.03
C SER A 50 -7.51 -5.08 -0.79
N GLU A 51 -6.67 -4.10 -0.43
CA GLU A 51 -6.61 -2.81 -1.12
C GLU A 51 -5.95 -2.97 -2.49
N ILE A 52 -4.90 -3.79 -2.57
CA ILE A 52 -4.27 -4.18 -3.84
C ILE A 52 -5.28 -4.86 -4.78
N ASP A 53 -6.12 -5.75 -4.26
CA ASP A 53 -7.16 -6.40 -5.07
C ASP A 53 -8.14 -5.38 -5.67
N THR A 54 -8.45 -4.33 -4.92
CA THR A 54 -9.28 -3.23 -5.41
C THR A 54 -8.54 -2.41 -6.47
N LEU A 55 -7.27 -2.07 -6.23
CA LEU A 55 -6.44 -1.32 -7.18
C LEU A 55 -6.22 -2.08 -8.51
N LYS A 56 -6.21 -3.42 -8.49
CA LYS A 56 -6.14 -4.23 -9.73
C LYS A 56 -7.35 -4.05 -10.67
N LYS A 57 -8.44 -3.47 -10.19
CA LYS A 57 -9.64 -3.18 -10.99
C LYS A 57 -9.53 -1.87 -11.78
N PHE A 58 -8.51 -1.06 -11.50
CA PHE A 58 -8.26 0.23 -12.15
C PHE A 58 -7.27 0.09 -13.30
N GLU A 59 -7.27 1.09 -14.18
CA GLU A 59 -6.34 1.13 -15.30
C GLU A 59 -4.91 1.38 -14.82
N THR A 60 -3.94 0.97 -15.63
CA THR A 60 -2.53 1.16 -15.25
C THR A 60 -2.21 2.63 -15.04
N GLU A 61 -2.77 3.51 -15.87
CA GLU A 61 -2.57 4.97 -15.81
C GLU A 61 -2.98 5.56 -14.45
N ASP A 62 -4.15 5.17 -13.92
CA ASP A 62 -4.61 5.60 -12.58
C ASP A 62 -3.63 5.17 -11.48
N ILE A 63 -3.10 3.95 -11.59
CA ILE A 63 -2.12 3.43 -10.65
C ILE A 63 -0.77 4.15 -10.77
N GLU A 64 -0.34 4.50 -11.98
CA GLU A 64 0.87 5.31 -12.18
C GLU A 64 0.72 6.68 -11.51
N ASP A 65 -0.44 7.32 -11.64
CA ASP A 65 -0.70 8.61 -11.03
C ASP A 65 -0.83 8.54 -9.51
N LEU A 66 -1.51 7.52 -8.97
CA LEU A 66 -1.50 7.22 -7.53
C LEU A 66 -0.06 7.06 -7.02
N PHE A 67 0.76 6.27 -7.72
CA PHE A 67 2.15 6.04 -7.34
C PHE A 67 2.95 7.35 -7.31
N LYS A 68 2.82 8.21 -8.33
CA LYS A 68 3.47 9.53 -8.37
C LYS A 68 3.00 10.42 -7.22
N ARG A 69 1.70 10.46 -6.93
CA ARG A 69 1.11 11.24 -5.82
C ARG A 69 1.66 10.79 -4.47
N VAL A 70 1.61 9.48 -4.20
CA VAL A 70 2.12 8.87 -2.97
C VAL A 70 3.62 9.11 -2.81
N HIS A 71 4.42 8.85 -3.85
CA HIS A 71 5.86 9.09 -3.83
C HIS A 71 6.21 10.56 -3.54
N LYS A 72 5.50 11.49 -4.20
CA LYS A 72 5.68 12.93 -3.96
C LYS A 72 5.32 13.31 -2.53
N LYS A 73 4.18 12.83 -2.01
CA LYS A 73 3.73 13.09 -0.64
C LYS A 73 4.70 12.58 0.41
N PHE A 74 5.18 11.35 0.28
CA PHE A 74 6.18 10.79 1.20
C PHE A 74 7.52 11.55 1.17
N LYS A 75 7.89 12.10 0.02
CA LYS A 75 9.07 12.96 -0.10
C LYS A 75 8.85 14.35 0.50
N ASP A 76 7.63 14.89 0.44
CA ASP A 76 7.28 16.20 1.01
C ASP A 76 7.21 16.16 2.54
N ASP A 77 6.73 15.04 3.10
CA ASP A 77 6.68 14.77 4.56
C ASP A 77 8.08 14.59 5.20
N GLY A 78 9.14 14.53 4.39
CA GLY A 78 10.53 14.50 4.82
C GLY A 78 11.33 13.38 4.14
N LYS A 79 11.84 12.44 4.94
CA LYS A 79 12.63 11.32 4.42
C LYS A 79 11.71 10.14 4.11
N LEU A 80 11.93 9.50 2.95
CA LEU A 80 11.41 8.17 2.66
C LEU A 80 11.93 7.17 3.70
N ASP A 81 11.12 6.93 4.73
CA ASP A 81 11.34 5.88 5.73
C ASP A 81 11.06 4.49 5.14
N ASN A 82 11.45 3.44 5.87
CA ASN A 82 11.28 2.07 5.41
C ASN A 82 9.81 1.72 5.14
N GLU A 83 8.87 2.28 5.90
CA GLU A 83 7.44 2.00 5.74
C GLU A 83 6.93 2.54 4.41
N SER A 84 7.27 3.80 4.12
CA SER A 84 7.01 4.47 2.84
C SER A 84 7.62 3.70 1.66
N LEU A 85 8.87 3.27 1.79
CA LEU A 85 9.59 2.50 0.78
C LEU A 85 8.97 1.12 0.56
N ILE A 86 8.50 0.45 1.62
CA ILE A 86 7.84 -0.85 1.50
C ILE A 86 6.56 -0.72 0.67
N VAL A 87 5.74 0.32 0.93
CA VAL A 87 4.51 0.54 0.14
C VAL A 87 4.82 0.81 -1.33
N LEU A 88 5.78 1.70 -1.60
CA LEU A 88 6.20 2.02 -2.96
C LEU A 88 6.76 0.77 -3.69
N ASN A 89 7.62 0.00 -3.03
CA ASN A 89 8.14 -1.24 -3.61
C ASN A 89 7.02 -2.26 -3.87
N LYS A 90 6.02 -2.35 -2.99
CA LYS A 90 4.86 -3.25 -3.16
C LYS A 90 4.01 -2.85 -4.36
N LEU A 91 3.65 -1.57 -4.50
CA LEU A 91 2.94 -1.05 -5.68
C LEU A 91 3.74 -1.32 -6.96
N LYS A 92 5.03 -1.00 -6.93
CA LYS A 92 5.93 -1.21 -8.07
C LYS A 92 6.01 -2.67 -8.51
N ASP A 93 6.13 -3.60 -7.56
CA ASP A 93 6.22 -5.03 -7.86
C ASP A 93 4.88 -5.58 -8.39
N VAL A 94 3.77 -5.26 -7.72
CA VAL A 94 2.43 -5.75 -8.08
C VAL A 94 1.99 -5.25 -9.45
N PHE A 95 2.18 -3.96 -9.72
CA PHE A 95 1.72 -3.32 -10.95
C PHE A 95 2.83 -3.20 -12.00
N LYS A 96 4.02 -3.75 -11.73
CA LYS A 96 5.20 -3.73 -12.62
C LYS A 96 5.55 -2.31 -13.09
N LEU A 97 5.42 -1.34 -12.19
CA LEU A 97 5.70 0.07 -12.45
C LEU A 97 7.19 0.32 -12.63
N SER A 98 7.56 1.40 -13.31
CA SER A 98 8.95 1.77 -13.53
C SER A 98 9.14 3.27 -13.28
N GLU A 99 9.95 3.64 -12.26
CA GLU A 99 10.21 5.06 -11.95
C GLU A 99 10.77 5.81 -13.16
N SER A 100 11.63 5.15 -13.95
CA SER A 100 12.25 5.71 -15.15
C SER A 100 11.23 6.11 -16.21
N LYS A 101 10.12 5.39 -16.34
CA LYS A 101 9.04 5.73 -17.29
C LYS A 101 8.27 6.98 -16.85
N MET A 102 8.18 7.19 -15.53
CA MET A 102 7.41 8.27 -14.91
C MET A 102 8.26 9.51 -14.60
N GLY A 103 9.56 9.51 -14.96
CA GLY A 103 10.48 10.60 -14.63
C GLY A 103 10.76 10.74 -13.13
N LEU A 104 10.58 9.68 -12.35
CA LEU A 104 10.81 9.64 -10.91
C LEU A 104 12.24 9.18 -10.60
N PRO A 105 12.85 9.66 -9.50
CA PRO A 105 14.12 9.12 -9.03
C PRO A 105 13.95 7.65 -8.63
N PRO A 106 14.98 6.81 -8.81
CA PRO A 106 14.94 5.43 -8.37
C PRO A 106 14.78 5.37 -6.86
N ILE A 107 13.90 4.49 -6.41
CA ILE A 107 13.56 4.27 -5.02
C ILE A 107 14.36 3.09 -4.51
N GLU A 108 14.86 3.17 -3.28
CA GLU A 108 15.58 2.06 -2.65
C GLU A 108 14.66 0.85 -2.47
N ILE A 109 15.11 -0.32 -2.92
CA ILE A 109 14.35 -1.57 -2.76
C ILE A 109 14.52 -2.06 -1.33
N VAL A 110 13.47 -1.92 -0.54
CA VAL A 110 13.41 -2.37 0.85
C VAL A 110 12.38 -3.48 0.93
N LYS A 111 12.80 -4.65 1.41
CA LYS A 111 11.89 -5.77 1.67
C LYS A 111 11.48 -5.74 3.12
N GLU A 112 10.19 -5.92 3.39
CA GLU A 112 9.71 -6.16 4.75
C GLU A 112 10.35 -7.46 5.25
N THR A 113 11.23 -7.35 6.25
CA THR A 113 11.90 -8.53 6.80
C THR A 113 10.95 -9.30 7.69
N LYS A 114 11.26 -10.57 7.94
CA LYS A 114 10.55 -11.37 8.97
C LYS A 114 10.57 -10.64 10.32
N GLU A 115 11.63 -9.88 10.59
CA GLU A 115 11.77 -9.10 11.82
C GLU A 115 10.78 -7.95 11.89
N ASP A 116 10.64 -7.15 10.83
CA ASP A 116 9.68 -6.03 10.77
C ASP A 116 8.23 -6.54 10.93
N LYS A 117 7.89 -7.69 10.33
CA LYS A 117 6.59 -8.36 10.54
C LYS A 117 6.35 -8.78 11.98
N LEU A 118 7.35 -9.42 12.60
CA LEU A 118 7.23 -9.88 13.98
C LEU A 118 7.07 -8.69 14.93
N ILE A 119 7.87 -7.64 14.76
CA ILE A 119 7.79 -6.42 15.58
C ILE A 119 6.42 -5.73 15.43
N LYS A 120 5.89 -5.60 14.20
CA LYS A 120 4.53 -5.09 13.95
C LYS A 120 3.46 -5.92 14.68
N ASN A 121 3.61 -7.24 14.70
CA ASN A 121 2.73 -8.17 15.39
C ASN A 121 3.02 -8.30 16.89
N ASN A 122 3.72 -7.34 17.50
CA ASN A 122 4.02 -7.37 18.93
C ASN A 122 4.80 -8.63 19.32
N GLN A 123 5.68 -9.14 18.46
CA GLN A 123 6.53 -10.31 18.70
C GLN A 123 8.00 -9.95 18.57
N CYS A 124 8.81 -10.44 19.50
CA CYS A 124 10.25 -10.25 19.42
C CYS A 124 10.83 -11.16 18.32
N PRO A 125 11.61 -10.65 17.36
CA PRO A 125 12.21 -11.51 16.35
C PRO A 125 13.36 -12.38 16.89
N GLY A 126 13.96 -12.01 18.02
CA GLY A 126 15.03 -12.80 18.64
C GLY A 126 14.55 -13.99 19.47
N CYS A 127 13.40 -13.89 20.14
CA CYS A 127 12.87 -14.98 20.99
C CYS A 127 11.41 -15.38 20.69
N GLU A 128 10.80 -14.77 19.67
CA GLU A 128 9.43 -15.01 19.17
C GLU A 128 8.30 -14.82 20.19
N LYS A 129 8.63 -14.37 21.41
CA LYS A 129 7.67 -14.05 22.47
C LYS A 129 6.88 -12.78 22.15
N LYS A 130 5.62 -12.77 22.58
CA LYS A 130 4.79 -11.55 22.59
C LYS A 130 5.37 -10.51 23.54
N ILE A 131 5.49 -9.29 23.03
CA ILE A 131 6.05 -8.10 23.67
C ILE A 131 5.08 -6.95 23.45
N GLN A 132 5.04 -5.96 24.32
CA GLN A 132 4.24 -4.76 24.03
C GLN A 132 4.98 -3.84 23.05
N LYS A 133 4.23 -3.15 22.20
CA LYS A 133 4.72 -2.22 21.16
C LYS A 133 5.60 -1.09 21.70
N ASP A 134 5.50 -0.80 23.00
CA ASP A 134 6.25 0.28 23.65
C ASP A 134 7.72 -0.07 23.97
N PHE A 135 8.08 -1.34 24.01
CA PHE A 135 9.43 -1.74 24.39
C PHE A 135 10.45 -1.47 23.28
N ASN A 136 11.52 -0.75 23.60
CA ASN A 136 12.66 -0.54 22.69
C ASN A 136 13.60 -1.76 22.65
N LEU A 137 13.59 -2.56 23.72
CA LEU A 137 14.38 -3.76 23.90
C LEU A 137 13.46 -4.88 24.42
N CYS A 138 13.60 -6.09 23.90
CA CYS A 138 12.83 -7.22 24.37
C CYS A 138 13.21 -7.55 25.83
N PRO A 139 12.24 -7.57 26.77
CA PRO A 139 12.53 -7.84 28.18
C PRO A 139 12.97 -9.30 28.43
N TYR A 140 12.75 -10.20 27.48
CA TYR A 140 13.05 -11.63 27.63
C TYR A 140 14.45 -12.01 27.12
N CYS A 141 14.89 -11.41 26.01
CA CYS A 141 16.16 -11.79 25.38
C CYS A 141 17.09 -10.61 25.07
N GLY A 142 16.68 -9.38 25.34
CA GLY A 142 17.48 -8.19 25.06
C GLY A 142 17.56 -7.80 23.58
N TYR A 143 16.73 -8.37 22.70
CA TYR A 143 16.70 -7.99 21.29
C TYR A 143 16.28 -6.54 21.10
N LYS A 144 16.90 -5.81 20.17
CA LYS A 144 16.55 -4.41 19.85
C LYS A 144 15.32 -4.35 18.95
N LEU A 145 14.20 -3.85 19.49
CA LEU A 145 12.90 -3.84 18.83
C LEU A 145 12.65 -2.56 18.02
N LYS A 146 13.29 -1.44 18.38
CA LYS A 146 13.22 -0.19 17.62
C LYS A 146 14.58 0.14 17.03
N LYS A 147 14.65 0.26 15.70
CA LYS A 147 15.88 0.60 14.95
C LYS A 147 16.44 1.97 15.38
N ASP A 148 15.58 2.91 15.78
CA ASP A 148 15.95 4.26 16.18
C ASP A 148 16.54 4.40 17.60
N PHE A 149 16.55 3.35 18.43
CA PHE A 149 17.09 3.44 19.79
C PHE A 149 18.63 3.54 19.75
N LYS A 150 19.20 4.73 19.59
CA LYS A 150 20.63 4.96 19.81
C LYS A 150 20.91 4.81 21.29
N GLN A 151 21.56 3.71 21.65
CA GLN A 151 22.16 3.57 22.97
C GLN A 151 23.25 4.65 23.05
N LYS A 152 22.99 5.75 23.77
CA LYS A 152 24.04 6.68 24.17
C LYS A 152 24.96 5.88 25.11
N SER A 153 26.12 5.48 24.61
CA SER A 153 27.26 5.10 25.43
C SER A 153 27.81 6.31 26.16
#